data_AF-L9WPM5-F1
#
_entry.id   AF-L9WPM5-F1
#
_cell.length_a   1.000
_cell.length_b   1.000
_cell.length_c   1.000
_cell.angle_alpha   90.00
_cell.angle_beta   90.00
_cell.angle_gamma   90.00
#
_symmetry.space_group_name_H-M   'P 1'
#
loop_
_entity.id
_entity.type
_entity.pdbx_description
1 polymer ?
#
loop_
_entity_poly.entity_id
_entity_poly.type
_entity_poly.pdbx_seq_one_letter_code
_entity_poly.pdbx_strand_id
1 'polypeptide(L)'
;MAAVSDDPVDEDETETDGGVRAYTVRLELVDEPGELLRALSPIADNGGNLLSIHHERGNITPRGHIPVEVDLECPPDRFDGIVDALRDAGVNVIQAGAEHYGEEISVVLVGNLVERDLSNTLSRIEDEANAVVRDLSLAAPDGTEAVSSARVRLAIDSGRSDAALEAIRSIGSEKELTVVEPLLGGDAA
;
A
#
# COMPACT_ATOMS: atom_id res chain seq x y z
N MET A 1 -21.49 -51.76 -34.92
CA MET A 1 -21.44 -50.45 -35.61
C MET A 1 -22.46 -49.57 -34.90
N ALA A 2 -22.12 -48.57 -34.10
CA ALA A 2 -20.86 -48.08 -33.54
C ALA A 2 -21.24 -47.45 -32.18
N ALA A 3 -20.34 -47.56 -31.21
CA ALA A 3 -20.43 -46.83 -29.95
C ALA A 3 -20.26 -45.32 -30.21
N VAL A 4 -20.99 -44.48 -29.48
CA VAL A 4 -20.57 -43.11 -29.21
C VAL A 4 -20.51 -42.96 -27.71
N SER A 5 -19.33 -42.56 -27.27
CA SER A 5 -18.84 -42.60 -25.92
C SER A 5 -19.42 -41.48 -25.08
N ASP A 6 -19.61 -41.79 -23.81
CA ASP A 6 -19.59 -40.89 -22.67
C ASP A 6 -18.28 -40.09 -22.70
N ASP A 7 -18.39 -38.76 -22.72
CA ASP A 7 -17.27 -37.85 -22.45
C ASP A 7 -17.73 -36.96 -21.29
N PRO A 8 -17.26 -37.19 -20.05
CA PRO A 8 -17.43 -36.23 -18.98
C PRO A 8 -16.56 -35.02 -19.31
N VAL A 9 -17.17 -33.85 -19.39
CA VAL A 9 -16.46 -32.59 -19.59
C VAL A 9 -15.67 -32.33 -18.31
N ASP A 10 -14.35 -32.43 -18.40
CA ASP A 10 -13.39 -32.23 -17.33
C ASP A 10 -13.65 -30.90 -16.59
N GLU A 11 -13.75 -31.04 -15.28
CA GLU A 11 -13.73 -30.01 -14.27
C GLU A 11 -12.32 -29.39 -14.24
N ASP A 12 -12.13 -28.23 -14.86
CA ASP A 12 -11.01 -27.34 -14.50
C ASP A 12 -11.57 -26.18 -13.67
N GLU A 13 -12.10 -26.53 -12.51
CA GLU A 13 -12.20 -25.61 -11.39
C GLU A 13 -10.77 -25.30 -10.94
N THR A 14 -10.18 -24.24 -11.48
CA THR A 14 -8.96 -23.68 -10.91
C THR A 14 -9.32 -23.05 -9.56
N GLU A 15 -9.36 -23.89 -8.52
CA GLU A 15 -9.29 -23.46 -7.14
C GLU A 15 -7.95 -22.73 -6.93
N THR A 16 -7.98 -21.40 -6.96
CA THR A 16 -6.89 -20.58 -6.44
C THR A 16 -7.25 -20.13 -5.04
N ASP A 17 -6.76 -20.91 -4.08
CA ASP A 17 -6.81 -20.71 -2.64
C ASP A 17 -6.10 -19.37 -2.28
N GLY A 18 -6.85 -18.25 -2.22
CA GLY A 18 -6.29 -16.94 -1.81
C GLY A 18 -7.01 -15.66 -2.27
N GLY A 19 -7.88 -15.73 -3.29
CA GLY A 19 -8.58 -14.56 -3.86
C GLY A 19 -7.68 -13.59 -4.63
N VAL A 20 -8.22 -12.91 -5.65
CA VAL A 20 -7.49 -11.85 -6.38
C VAL A 20 -7.50 -10.55 -5.57
N ARG A 21 -6.40 -9.79 -5.61
CA ARG A 21 -6.28 -8.47 -4.96
C ARG A 21 -5.81 -7.42 -5.98
N ALA A 22 -6.20 -6.16 -5.75
CA ALA A 22 -5.75 -5.02 -6.54
C ALA A 22 -4.42 -4.47 -6.00
N TYR A 23 -3.53 -4.09 -6.92
CA TYR A 23 -2.21 -3.55 -6.65
C TYR A 23 -1.91 -2.35 -7.53
N THR A 24 -1.18 -1.40 -6.98
CA THR A 24 -0.68 -0.24 -7.70
C THR A 24 0.84 -0.31 -7.78
N VAL A 25 1.35 -0.17 -8.99
CA VAL A 25 2.79 -0.16 -9.29
C VAL A 25 3.15 1.16 -9.98
N ARG A 26 4.14 1.87 -9.44
CA ARG A 26 4.69 3.11 -10.01
C ARG A 26 6.04 2.83 -10.65
N LEU A 27 6.16 3.19 -11.91
CA LEU A 27 7.27 2.90 -12.81
C LEU A 27 7.90 4.20 -13.30
N GLU A 28 9.22 4.20 -13.55
CA GLU A 28 9.90 5.22 -14.36
C GLU A 28 10.25 4.63 -15.73
N LEU A 29 9.65 5.17 -16.78
CA LEU A 29 9.80 4.70 -18.15
C LEU A 29 10.66 5.68 -18.96
N VAL A 30 11.49 5.17 -19.86
CA VAL A 30 12.23 6.03 -20.81
C VAL A 30 11.25 6.63 -21.83
N ASP A 31 11.43 7.89 -22.24
CA ASP A 31 10.61 8.51 -23.28
C ASP A 31 11.00 8.01 -24.69
N GLU A 32 10.73 6.73 -24.96
CA GLU A 32 10.97 6.06 -26.24
C GLU A 32 9.72 5.31 -26.74
N PRO A 33 9.48 5.26 -28.06
CA PRO A 33 8.36 4.51 -28.61
C PRO A 33 8.41 3.03 -28.23
N GLY A 34 7.30 2.51 -27.70
CA GLY A 34 7.16 1.09 -27.32
C GLY A 34 7.59 0.77 -25.89
N GLU A 35 8.10 1.75 -25.15
CA GLU A 35 8.51 1.59 -23.74
C GLU A 35 7.38 1.07 -22.85
N LEU A 36 6.18 1.67 -22.93
CA LEU A 36 5.02 1.25 -22.14
C LEU A 36 4.65 -0.21 -22.43
N LEU A 37 4.69 -0.62 -23.70
CA LEU A 37 4.40 -2.01 -24.07
C LEU A 37 5.42 -2.96 -23.46
N ARG A 38 6.72 -2.62 -23.53
CA ARG A 38 7.79 -3.42 -22.92
C ARG A 38 7.59 -3.55 -21.41
N ALA A 39 7.17 -2.48 -20.75
CA ALA A 39 6.93 -2.48 -19.32
C ALA A 39 5.69 -3.29 -18.89
N LEU A 40 4.68 -3.40 -19.75
CA LEU A 40 3.46 -4.15 -19.43
C LEU A 40 3.56 -5.65 -19.74
N SER A 41 4.42 -6.08 -20.67
CA SER A 41 4.59 -7.49 -21.01
C SER A 41 4.91 -8.39 -19.79
N PRO A 42 5.86 -8.06 -18.90
CA PRO A 42 6.14 -8.86 -17.72
C PRO A 42 4.94 -9.01 -16.78
N ILE A 43 4.07 -8.00 -16.69
CA ILE A 43 2.86 -8.05 -15.86
C ILE A 43 1.88 -9.07 -16.43
N ALA A 44 1.63 -9.01 -17.74
CA ALA A 44 0.74 -9.93 -18.43
C ALA A 44 1.27 -11.37 -18.41
N ASP A 45 2.58 -11.56 -18.65
CA ASP A 45 3.22 -12.88 -18.70
C ASP A 45 3.21 -13.60 -17.35
N ASN A 46 3.16 -12.84 -16.24
CA ASN A 46 3.06 -13.36 -14.87
C ASN A 46 1.62 -13.37 -14.34
N GLY A 47 0.62 -13.18 -15.21
CA GLY A 47 -0.79 -13.34 -14.87
C GLY A 47 -1.40 -12.19 -14.09
N GLY A 48 -0.86 -10.97 -14.22
CA GLY A 48 -1.50 -9.75 -13.73
C GLY A 48 -2.56 -9.25 -14.70
N ASN A 49 -3.78 -8.99 -14.19
CA ASN A 49 -4.87 -8.37 -14.93
C ASN A 49 -4.80 -6.85 -14.81
N LEU A 50 -4.58 -6.12 -15.89
CA LEU A 50 -4.47 -4.66 -15.85
C LEU A 50 -5.85 -4.02 -15.65
N LEU A 51 -5.98 -3.20 -14.62
CA LEU A 51 -7.20 -2.40 -14.35
C LEU A 51 -7.12 -1.03 -15.01
N SER A 52 -6.03 -0.32 -14.74
CA SER A 52 -5.91 1.11 -14.99
C SER A 52 -4.44 1.46 -15.25
N ILE A 53 -4.20 2.43 -16.13
CA ILE A 53 -2.87 2.97 -16.39
C ILE A 53 -2.98 4.48 -16.41
N HIS A 54 -2.19 5.15 -15.58
CA HIS A 54 -2.12 6.59 -15.49
C HIS A 54 -0.73 7.11 -15.86
N HIS A 55 -0.70 8.18 -16.65
CA HIS A 55 0.52 8.91 -16.98
C HIS A 55 0.25 10.41 -16.94
N GLU A 56 1.10 11.17 -16.27
CA GLU A 56 0.96 12.63 -16.21
C GLU A 56 1.77 13.29 -17.32
N ARG A 57 1.09 14.01 -18.23
CA ARG A 57 1.76 14.74 -19.31
C ARG A 57 2.50 15.96 -18.73
N GLY A 58 3.83 15.95 -18.80
CA GLY A 58 4.70 17.06 -18.40
C GLY A 58 5.44 16.85 -17.08
N ASN A 59 5.20 15.73 -16.39
CA ASN A 59 5.97 15.35 -15.22
C ASN A 59 7.15 14.47 -15.68
N ILE A 60 8.37 14.99 -15.56
CA ILE A 60 9.59 14.26 -15.88
C ILE A 60 10.36 14.14 -14.57
N THR A 61 10.77 12.92 -14.23
CA THR A 61 11.55 12.72 -13.00
C THR A 61 12.93 13.37 -13.16
N PRO A 62 13.69 13.65 -12.08
CA PRO A 62 15.03 14.23 -12.18
C PRO A 62 15.99 13.45 -13.09
N ARG A 63 15.68 12.17 -13.37
CA ARG A 63 16.44 11.28 -14.26
C ARG A 63 16.07 11.42 -15.74
N GLY A 64 15.02 12.16 -16.09
CA GLY A 64 14.56 12.31 -17.47
C GLY A 64 13.51 11.27 -17.90
N HIS A 65 12.91 10.53 -16.96
CA HIS A 65 11.97 9.45 -17.24
C HIS A 65 10.51 9.90 -17.03
N ILE A 66 9.58 9.22 -17.70
CA ILE A 66 8.13 9.40 -17.57
C ILE A 66 7.63 8.52 -16.40
N PRO A 67 7.05 9.10 -15.35
CA PRO A 67 6.38 8.33 -14.31
C PRO A 67 5.08 7.74 -14.86
N VAL A 68 4.89 6.44 -14.68
CA VAL A 68 3.68 5.70 -15.07
C VAL A 68 3.18 4.91 -13.87
N GLU A 69 1.90 5.03 -13.59
CA GLU A 69 1.21 4.28 -12.55
C GLU A 69 0.31 3.23 -13.21
N VAL A 70 0.38 2.00 -12.72
CA VAL A 70 -0.32 0.84 -13.26
C VAL A 70 -1.06 0.16 -12.11
N ASP A 71 -2.37 0.10 -12.21
CA ASP A 71 -3.22 -0.68 -11.33
C ASP A 71 -3.49 -2.04 -11.96
N LEU A 72 -3.32 -3.11 -11.19
CA LEU A 72 -3.43 -4.50 -11.64
C LEU A 72 -4.04 -5.40 -10.57
N GLU A 73 -4.73 -6.46 -10.98
CA GLU A 73 -5.20 -7.52 -10.10
C GLU A 73 -4.39 -8.80 -10.29
N CYS A 74 -3.99 -9.41 -9.18
CA CYS A 74 -3.39 -10.74 -9.21
C CYS A 74 -3.57 -11.49 -7.88
N PRO A 75 -3.41 -12.83 -7.88
CA PRO A 75 -3.22 -13.58 -6.64
C PRO A 75 -1.99 -13.07 -5.86
N PRO A 76 -2.05 -12.96 -4.52
CA PRO A 76 -0.94 -12.44 -3.71
C PRO A 76 0.40 -13.15 -3.91
N ASP A 77 0.37 -14.45 -4.12
CA ASP A 77 1.52 -15.30 -4.40
C ASP A 77 2.22 -14.96 -5.73
N ARG A 78 1.54 -14.26 -6.66
CA ARG A 78 2.09 -13.87 -7.97
C ARG A 78 2.61 -12.45 -8.02
N PHE A 79 2.22 -11.59 -7.08
CA PHE A 79 2.59 -10.17 -7.11
C PHE A 79 4.10 -9.95 -7.07
N ASP A 80 4.79 -10.63 -6.15
CA ASP A 80 6.26 -10.53 -6.04
C ASP A 80 6.94 -10.97 -7.35
N GLY A 81 6.44 -12.03 -8.00
CA GLY A 81 6.93 -12.50 -9.29
C GLY A 81 6.74 -11.48 -10.42
N ILE A 82 5.62 -10.74 -10.43
CA ILE A 82 5.39 -9.63 -11.36
C ILE A 82 6.42 -8.51 -11.13
N VAL A 83 6.67 -8.14 -9.87
CA VAL A 83 7.63 -7.07 -9.52
C VAL A 83 9.05 -7.45 -9.91
N ASP A 84 9.45 -8.71 -9.69
CA ASP A 84 10.78 -9.20 -10.06
C ASP A 84 10.94 -9.25 -11.59
N ALA A 85 9.93 -9.72 -12.32
CA ALA A 85 9.97 -9.74 -13.78
C ALA A 85 10.08 -8.33 -14.40
N LEU A 86 9.45 -7.32 -13.78
CA LEU A 86 9.61 -5.92 -14.17
C LEU A 86 11.05 -5.43 -13.99
N ARG A 87 11.68 -5.77 -12.86
CA ARG A 87 13.09 -5.41 -12.59
C ARG A 87 14.05 -6.10 -13.55
N ASP A 88 13.83 -7.37 -13.83
CA ASP A 88 14.64 -8.16 -14.78
C ASP A 88 14.51 -7.64 -16.22
N ALA A 89 13.33 -7.11 -16.58
CA ALA A 89 13.10 -6.43 -17.86
C ALA A 89 13.74 -5.03 -17.95
N GLY A 90 14.46 -4.59 -16.91
CA GLY A 90 15.12 -3.29 -16.84
C GLY A 90 14.16 -2.13 -16.61
N VAL A 91 12.93 -2.40 -16.14
CA VAL A 91 11.95 -1.36 -15.78
C VAL A 91 12.24 -0.88 -14.37
N ASN A 92 12.35 0.42 -14.19
CA ASN A 92 12.63 1.00 -12.88
C ASN A 92 11.34 1.12 -12.06
N VAL A 93 11.16 0.23 -11.09
CA VAL A 93 10.01 0.20 -10.17
C VAL A 93 10.29 1.11 -8.97
N ILE A 94 9.51 2.19 -8.84
CA ILE A 94 9.61 3.16 -7.72
C ILE A 94 8.81 2.68 -6.52
N GLN A 95 7.63 2.11 -6.78
CA GLN A 95 6.69 1.66 -5.76
C GLN A 95 5.93 0.46 -6.30
N ALA A 96 5.75 -0.57 -5.48
CA ALA A 96 4.92 -1.71 -5.79
C ALA A 96 4.28 -2.18 -4.49
N GLY A 97 2.96 -2.18 -4.43
CA GLY A 97 2.21 -2.68 -3.27
C GLY A 97 0.74 -2.84 -3.61
N ALA A 98 0.02 -3.64 -2.84
CA ALA A 98 -1.42 -3.71 -3.05
C ALA A 98 -2.04 -2.35 -2.72
N GLU A 99 -3.22 -2.05 -3.26
CA GLU A 99 -4.08 -0.99 -2.76
C GLU A 99 -4.58 -1.39 -1.36
N HIS A 100 -3.63 -1.50 -0.42
CA HIS A 100 -3.85 -1.88 0.95
C HIS A 100 -4.60 -0.72 1.61
N TYR A 101 -4.10 0.50 1.46
CA TYR A 101 -4.57 1.64 2.24
C TYR A 101 -5.77 2.39 1.64
N GLY A 102 -6.98 1.85 1.81
CA GLY A 102 -8.23 2.48 1.34
C GLY A 102 -8.90 3.44 2.35
N GLU A 103 -8.39 3.56 3.57
CA GLU A 103 -8.90 4.49 4.60
C GLU A 103 -7.79 5.38 5.16
N GLU A 104 -8.14 6.61 5.56
CA GLU A 104 -7.22 7.54 6.23
C GLU A 104 -7.75 7.89 7.62
N ILE A 105 -6.89 7.76 8.63
CA ILE A 105 -7.16 8.18 10.00
C ILE A 105 -6.13 9.22 10.46
N SER A 106 -6.57 10.14 11.32
CA SER A 106 -5.70 11.13 11.96
C SER A 106 -5.74 10.95 13.47
N VAL A 107 -4.58 10.70 14.07
CA VAL A 107 -4.42 10.60 15.53
C VAL A 107 -3.57 11.75 16.05
N VAL A 108 -3.77 12.13 17.30
CA VAL A 108 -2.88 13.06 18.01
C VAL A 108 -2.25 12.34 19.19
N LEU A 109 -0.92 12.33 19.22
CA LEU A 109 -0.12 11.81 20.32
C LEU A 109 0.32 13.00 21.19
N VAL A 110 0.17 12.90 22.51
CA VAL A 110 0.59 13.95 23.46
C VAL A 110 1.45 13.33 24.56
N GLY A 111 2.66 13.88 24.77
CA GLY A 111 3.60 13.41 25.77
C GLY A 111 5.06 13.80 25.45
N ASN A 112 6.02 13.16 26.09
CA ASN A 112 7.45 13.39 25.83
C ASN A 112 7.91 12.63 24.56
N LEU A 113 7.35 12.98 23.39
CA LEU A 113 7.52 12.23 22.14
C LEU A 113 8.97 12.22 21.65
N VAL A 114 9.67 13.35 21.73
CA VAL A 114 11.05 13.45 21.24
C VAL A 114 12.00 12.68 22.15
N GLU A 115 11.83 12.82 23.47
CA GLU A 115 12.63 12.12 24.48
C GLU A 115 12.41 10.59 24.43
N ARG A 116 11.18 10.14 24.12
CA ARG A 116 10.80 8.72 24.02
C ARG A 116 10.88 8.12 22.62
N ASP A 117 11.72 8.72 21.78
CA ASP A 117 12.00 8.27 20.42
C ASP A 117 10.75 8.21 19.55
N LEU A 118 10.37 9.38 19.02
CA LEU A 118 9.25 9.54 18.09
C LEU A 118 9.44 8.66 16.86
N SER A 119 10.67 8.54 16.33
CA SER A 119 10.96 7.69 15.17
C SER A 119 10.61 6.23 15.45
N ASN A 120 11.04 5.69 16.60
CA ASN A 120 10.66 4.35 17.02
C ASN A 120 9.14 4.21 17.22
N THR A 121 8.47 5.24 17.75
CA THR A 121 7.01 5.22 17.90
C THR A 121 6.31 5.10 16.55
N LEU A 122 6.76 5.87 15.55
CA LEU A 122 6.19 5.84 14.21
C LEU A 122 6.45 4.50 13.52
N SER A 123 7.68 3.97 13.57
CA SER A 123 7.99 2.66 12.99
C SER A 123 7.15 1.55 13.61
N ARG A 124 6.95 1.56 14.93
CA ARG A 124 6.07 0.59 15.60
C ARG A 124 4.61 0.72 15.18
N ILE A 125 4.13 1.95 14.97
CA ILE A 125 2.77 2.16 14.43
C ILE A 125 2.67 1.55 13.03
N GLU A 126 3.67 1.76 12.17
CA GLU A 126 3.65 1.19 10.82
C GLU A 126 3.66 -0.35 10.85
N ASP A 127 4.51 -0.94 11.68
CA ASP A 127 4.67 -2.40 11.81
C ASP A 127 3.48 -3.09 12.52
N GLU A 128 3.02 -2.55 13.65
CA GLU A 128 2.03 -3.21 14.51
C GLU A 128 0.59 -2.89 14.11
N ALA A 129 0.32 -1.67 13.58
CA ALA A 129 -1.01 -1.27 13.15
C ALA A 129 -1.27 -1.53 11.66
N ASN A 130 -0.31 -2.09 10.91
CA ASN A 130 -0.35 -2.25 9.45
C ASN A 130 -0.78 -0.93 8.77
N ALA A 131 -0.08 0.15 9.14
CA ALA A 131 -0.40 1.51 8.72
C ALA A 131 0.80 2.14 8.00
N VAL A 132 0.56 3.18 7.21
CA VAL A 132 1.64 4.00 6.62
C VAL A 132 1.48 5.43 7.05
N VAL A 133 2.55 6.02 7.57
CA VAL A 133 2.58 7.44 7.93
C VAL A 133 2.59 8.29 6.66
N ARG A 134 1.53 9.08 6.46
CA ARG A 134 1.40 10.00 5.31
C ARG A 134 1.87 11.40 5.62
N ASP A 135 1.60 11.87 6.83
CA ASP A 135 1.95 13.20 7.27
C ASP A 135 2.18 13.21 8.78
N LEU A 136 3.13 14.04 9.21
CA LEU A 136 3.48 14.25 10.61
C LEU A 136 3.63 15.74 10.87
N SER A 137 2.90 16.27 11.84
CA SER A 137 3.05 17.62 12.34
C SER A 137 3.39 17.58 13.84
N LEU A 138 4.60 18.00 14.21
CA LEU A 138 5.07 18.06 15.60
C LEU A 138 5.01 19.48 16.15
N ALA A 139 4.48 19.65 17.35
CA ALA A 139 4.48 20.88 18.12
C ALA A 139 5.15 20.66 19.49
N ALA A 140 6.22 21.40 19.75
CA ALA A 140 6.98 21.36 20.99
C ALA A 140 7.25 22.80 21.47
N PRO A 141 6.21 23.50 22.00
CA PRO A 141 6.29 24.93 22.29
C PRO A 141 7.34 25.28 23.36
N ASP A 142 7.53 24.38 24.34
CA ASP A 142 8.48 24.53 25.44
C ASP A 142 9.82 23.80 25.19
N GLY A 143 10.09 23.42 23.93
CA GLY A 143 11.28 22.67 23.53
C GLY A 143 11.11 21.15 23.59
N THR A 144 12.16 20.41 23.22
CA THR A 144 12.13 18.95 23.02
C THR A 144 12.18 18.13 24.31
N GLU A 145 12.48 18.78 25.45
CA GLU A 145 12.55 18.16 26.79
C GLU A 145 11.23 18.28 27.56
N ALA A 146 10.24 18.97 26.99
CA ALA A 146 8.93 19.18 27.59
C ALA A 146 7.84 18.38 26.85
N VAL A 147 6.61 18.44 27.37
CA VAL A 147 5.46 17.81 26.72
C VAL A 147 5.29 18.39 25.31
N SER A 148 5.19 17.47 24.35
CA SER A 148 5.02 17.76 22.93
C SER A 148 3.77 17.07 22.41
N SER A 149 3.26 17.54 21.28
CA SER A 149 2.15 16.90 20.58
C SER A 149 2.52 16.64 19.13
N ALA A 150 2.11 15.48 18.61
CA ALA A 150 2.26 15.14 17.21
C ALA A 150 0.91 14.74 16.65
N ARG A 151 0.51 15.39 15.56
CA ARG A 151 -0.58 14.89 14.72
C ARG A 151 0.02 13.99 13.65
N VAL A 152 -0.47 12.76 13.56
CA VAL A 152 -0.05 11.76 12.58
C VAL A 152 -1.24 11.40 11.71
N ARG A 153 -1.10 11.56 10.39
CA ARG A 153 -2.06 11.04 9.42
C ARG A 153 -1.55 9.71 8.90
N LEU A 154 -2.39 8.70 9.00
CA LEU A 154 -2.08 7.32 8.67
C LEU A 154 -3.01 6.86 7.55
N ALA A 155 -2.44 6.19 6.56
CA ALA A 155 -3.21 5.41 5.62
C ALA A 155 -3.26 3.97 6.14
N ILE A 156 -4.44 3.37 6.15
CA ILE A 156 -4.72 2.05 6.73
C ILE A 156 -5.62 1.25 5.79
N ASP A 157 -5.58 -0.07 5.96
CA ASP A 157 -6.46 -0.97 5.20
C ASP A 157 -7.93 -0.67 5.46
N SER A 158 -8.75 -0.76 4.40
CA SER A 158 -10.20 -0.59 4.53
C SER A 158 -10.79 -1.60 5.52
N GLY A 159 -11.56 -1.11 6.49
CA GLY A 159 -12.17 -1.94 7.53
C GLY A 159 -11.20 -2.38 8.64
N ARG A 160 -9.97 -1.84 8.66
CA ARG A 160 -8.98 -2.09 9.73
C ARG A 160 -8.83 -0.93 10.72
N SER A 161 -9.62 0.12 10.56
CA SER A 161 -9.61 1.31 11.42
C SER A 161 -9.61 0.98 12.92
N ASP A 162 -10.51 0.11 13.39
CA ASP A 162 -10.59 -0.25 14.81
C ASP A 162 -9.33 -0.98 15.31
N ALA A 163 -8.82 -1.95 14.53
CA ALA A 163 -7.63 -2.71 14.89
C ALA A 163 -6.37 -1.83 14.91
N ALA A 164 -6.27 -0.90 13.96
CA ALA A 164 -5.18 0.07 13.91
C ALA A 164 -5.21 1.01 15.12
N LEU A 165 -6.39 1.53 15.50
CA LEU A 165 -6.54 2.37 16.68
C LEU A 165 -6.23 1.61 17.97
N GLU A 166 -6.62 0.34 18.09
CA GLU A 166 -6.28 -0.51 19.24
C GLU A 166 -4.77 -0.68 19.40
N ALA A 167 -4.05 -0.98 18.30
CA ALA A 167 -2.59 -1.07 18.31
C ALA A 167 -1.93 0.25 18.70
N ILE A 168 -2.38 1.38 18.12
CA ILE A 168 -1.87 2.71 18.46
C ILE A 168 -2.11 3.05 19.94
N ARG A 169 -3.28 2.69 20.50
CA ARG A 169 -3.59 2.87 21.92
C ARG A 169 -2.69 2.03 22.82
N SER A 170 -2.36 0.80 22.42
CA SER A 170 -1.43 -0.07 23.13
C SER A 170 -0.03 0.55 23.19
N ILE A 171 0.51 0.97 22.04
CA ILE A 171 1.82 1.65 21.93
C ILE A 171 1.83 2.94 22.77
N GLY A 172 0.76 3.73 22.69
CA GLY A 172 0.59 4.94 23.47
C GLY A 172 0.62 4.66 24.98
N SER A 173 -0.09 3.63 25.44
CA SER A 173 -0.11 3.24 26.84
C SER A 173 1.27 2.78 27.33
N GLU A 174 2.00 2.02 26.52
CA GLU A 174 3.36 1.55 26.85
C GLU A 174 4.36 2.71 26.98
N LYS A 175 4.24 3.73 26.11
CA LYS A 175 5.11 4.91 26.12
C LYS A 175 4.60 6.06 26.99
N GLU A 176 3.52 5.83 27.75
CA GLU A 176 2.81 6.83 28.56
C GLU A 176 2.44 8.08 27.74
N LEU A 177 1.98 7.88 26.51
CA LEU A 177 1.46 8.90 25.62
C LEU A 177 -0.06 8.92 25.71
N THR A 178 -0.64 10.11 25.70
CA THR A 178 -2.07 10.28 25.51
C THR A 178 -2.37 10.21 24.02
N VAL A 179 -3.24 9.29 23.62
CA VAL A 179 -3.71 9.16 22.23
C VAL A 179 -5.09 9.78 22.12
N VAL A 180 -5.25 10.74 21.22
CA VAL A 180 -6.55 11.27 20.79
C VAL A 180 -6.89 10.62 19.47
N GLU A 181 -7.94 9.83 19.50
CA GLU A 181 -8.42 9.05 18.35
C GLU A 181 -9.47 9.84 17.56
N PRO A 182 -9.58 9.64 16.25
CA PRO A 182 -10.63 10.23 15.47
C PRO A 182 -11.99 9.59 15.83
N LEU A 183 -13.05 10.36 15.65
CA LEU A 183 -14.39 9.79 15.62
C LEU A 183 -14.55 9.05 14.29
N LEU A 184 -14.47 7.72 14.31
CA LEU A 184 -14.90 6.91 13.18
C LEU A 184 -16.41 7.13 13.00
N GLY A 185 -16.81 7.55 11.81
CA GLY A 185 -18.16 8.05 11.54
C GLY A 185 -19.26 7.10 12.01
N GLY A 186 -20.14 7.60 12.88
CA GLY A 186 -21.44 7.00 13.14
C GLY A 186 -22.33 7.07 11.89
N ASP A 187 -23.31 6.16 11.82
CA ASP A 187 -24.35 6.13 10.80
C ASP A 187 -24.80 7.55 10.44
N ALA A 188 -24.49 7.98 9.22
CA ALA A 188 -25.21 9.07 8.60
C ALA A 188 -26.62 8.53 8.32
N ALA A 189 -27.52 8.77 9.27
CA ALA A 189 -28.95 8.52 9.17
C ALA A 189 -29.61 9.27 8.00
#